data_AF-A0A6C0KL52-F1
#
_entry.id   AF-A0A6C0KL52-F1
#
_cell.length_a   1.000
_cell.length_b   1.000
_cell.length_c   1.000
_cell.angle_alpha   90.00
_cell.angle_beta   90.00
_cell.angle_gamma   90.00
#
_symmetry.space_group_name_H-M   'P 1'
#
loop_
_entity.id
_entity.type
_entity.pdbx_description
1 polymer ?
#
loop_
_entity_poly.entity_id
_entity_poly.type
_entity_poly.pdbx_seq_one_letter_code
_entity_poly.pdbx_strand_id
1 'polypeptide(L)'
;MANFASYSSSKQMSTPRNPYELLIDNNNEPKETDSIQRKARKKLREIEHLKKKKIKTLDEELKIKQESEWKMIATPVDASPSETDEERFLRKEKQFERKKQEYERKLKAKEKQIHSLYKQNQFKDEEIQLQERKIQEQNKQFQALLNEFQKISLSQTSCSDSIIETIIKKEFDDNCKSCPQQSRDTIWRKLMNKYHPDKISKHVGSEIANELCKIAIKFKPLSS
;
A
#
# COMPACT_ATOMS: atom_id res chain seq x y z
N MET A 1 -4.04 0.90 -40.61
CA MET A 1 -5.20 1.10 -39.74
C MET A 1 -5.19 0.00 -38.69
N ALA A 2 -4.72 0.29 -37.47
CA ALA A 2 -4.60 -0.68 -36.39
C ALA A 2 -5.46 -0.20 -35.21
N ASN A 3 -6.42 -1.04 -34.79
CA ASN A 3 -7.36 -0.76 -33.72
C ASN A 3 -6.67 -0.85 -32.36
N PHE A 4 -6.73 0.24 -31.59
CA PHE A 4 -6.45 0.26 -30.16
C PHE A 4 -7.70 -0.22 -29.40
N ALA A 5 -7.61 -1.38 -28.76
CA ALA A 5 -8.61 -1.85 -27.81
C ALA A 5 -8.14 -1.48 -26.39
N SER A 6 -8.77 -0.47 -25.80
CA SER A 6 -8.58 -0.02 -24.42
C SER A 6 -9.38 -0.92 -23.47
N TYR A 7 -8.68 -1.77 -22.71
CA TYR A 7 -9.25 -2.52 -21.59
C TYR A 7 -9.23 -1.67 -20.31
N SER A 8 -10.40 -1.15 -19.93
CA SER A 8 -10.65 -0.54 -18.63
C SER A 8 -10.88 -1.63 -17.58
N SER A 9 -9.86 -1.93 -16.78
CA SER A 9 -9.96 -2.85 -15.63
C SER A 9 -10.17 -2.06 -14.34
N SER A 10 -11.43 -1.78 -14.02
CA SER A 10 -11.85 -1.19 -12.76
C SER A 10 -11.86 -2.26 -11.65
N LYS A 11 -10.69 -2.49 -11.04
CA LYS A 11 -10.58 -3.20 -9.75
C LYS A 11 -11.28 -2.37 -8.67
N GLN A 12 -12.48 -2.79 -8.28
CA GLN A 12 -13.13 -2.28 -7.08
C GLN A 12 -12.27 -2.65 -5.86
N MET A 13 -11.67 -1.64 -5.23
CA MET A 13 -11.00 -1.76 -3.94
C MET A 13 -12.06 -2.03 -2.88
N SER A 14 -12.14 -3.26 -2.38
CA SER A 14 -12.91 -3.57 -1.17
C SER A 14 -12.27 -2.83 0.01
N THR A 15 -13.03 -1.92 0.62
CA THR A 15 -12.63 -1.26 1.86
C THR A 15 -12.40 -2.30 2.95
N PRO A 16 -11.33 -2.18 3.76
CA PRO A 16 -11.07 -3.10 4.86
C PRO A 16 -12.16 -2.94 5.91
N ARG A 17 -12.91 -4.02 6.13
CA ARG A 17 -13.97 -4.13 7.14
C ARG A 17 -13.38 -3.76 8.50
N ASN A 18 -13.92 -2.71 9.12
CA ASN A 18 -13.47 -2.22 10.41
C ASN A 18 -13.70 -3.29 11.50
N PRO A 19 -12.67 -3.81 12.18
CA PRO A 19 -12.82 -4.85 13.20
C PRO A 19 -13.55 -4.35 14.47
N TYR A 20 -13.83 -3.06 14.59
CA TYR A 20 -14.52 -2.45 15.74
C TYR A 20 -16.05 -2.37 15.61
N GLU A 21 -16.64 -2.73 14.46
CA GLU A 21 -18.11 -2.72 14.27
C GLU A 21 -18.85 -3.90 14.95
N LEU A 22 -18.12 -4.85 15.54
CA LEU A 22 -18.68 -6.02 16.24
C LEU A 22 -18.95 -5.78 17.74
N LEU A 23 -18.83 -4.53 18.22
CA LEU A 23 -19.03 -4.16 19.63
C LEU A 23 -20.34 -3.39 19.88
N ILE A 24 -21.38 -3.63 19.07
CA ILE A 24 -22.73 -3.17 19.41
C ILE A 24 -23.46 -4.33 20.07
N ASP A 25 -23.42 -4.31 21.41
CA ASP A 25 -24.28 -5.11 22.30
C ASP A 25 -25.75 -4.87 21.92
N ASN A 26 -26.31 -5.75 21.10
CA ASN A 26 -27.75 -5.88 20.92
C ASN A 26 -28.34 -6.63 22.11
N ASN A 27 -28.26 -6.02 23.30
CA ASN A 27 -29.10 -6.39 24.43
C ASN A 27 -30.47 -5.72 24.24
N ASN A 28 -31.30 -6.31 23.39
CA ASN A 28 -32.75 -6.13 23.46
C ASN A 28 -33.28 -6.94 24.65
N GLU A 29 -32.94 -6.51 25.87
CA GLU A 29 -33.77 -6.82 27.03
C GLU A 29 -34.97 -5.86 27.02
N PRO A 30 -36.21 -6.35 27.16
CA PRO A 30 -37.36 -5.48 27.28
C PRO A 30 -37.20 -4.60 28.52
N LYS A 31 -37.23 -3.27 28.32
CA LYS A 31 -37.16 -2.28 29.41
C LYS A 31 -38.17 -2.66 30.51
N GLU A 32 -37.68 -3.01 31.70
CA GLU A 32 -38.43 -3.37 32.93
C GLU A 32 -39.37 -2.25 33.45
N THR A 33 -39.62 -1.19 32.68
CA THR A 33 -40.34 0.00 33.12
C THR A 33 -41.84 -0.20 33.28
N ASP A 34 -42.43 -1.26 32.74
CA ASP A 34 -43.89 -1.52 32.73
C ASP A 34 -44.37 -2.68 33.61
N SER A 35 -43.48 -3.25 34.45
CA SER A 35 -43.84 -4.39 35.31
C SER A 35 -45.03 -4.07 36.22
N ILE A 36 -46.06 -4.93 36.16
CA ILE A 36 -47.28 -4.87 36.98
C ILE A 36 -46.93 -4.78 38.48
N GLN A 37 -45.85 -5.46 38.90
CA GLN A 37 -45.34 -5.44 40.27
C GLN A 37 -44.84 -4.04 40.68
N ARG A 38 -44.19 -3.29 39.77
CA ARG A 38 -43.74 -1.91 40.02
C ARG A 38 -44.94 -0.97 40.22
N LYS A 39 -46.00 -1.13 39.40
CA LYS A 39 -47.25 -0.39 39.53
C LYS A 39 -47.94 -0.70 40.88
N ALA A 40 -47.99 -1.97 41.26
CA ALA A 40 -48.53 -2.40 42.55
C ALA A 40 -47.73 -1.83 43.75
N ARG A 41 -46.39 -1.89 43.72
CA ARG A 41 -45.53 -1.27 44.75
C ARG A 41 -45.72 0.24 44.84
N LYS A 42 -45.92 0.93 43.72
CA LYS A 42 -46.23 2.36 43.70
C LYS A 42 -47.58 2.64 44.38
N LYS A 43 -48.60 1.81 44.12
CA LYS A 43 -49.92 1.92 44.76
C LYS A 43 -49.88 1.65 46.26
N LEU A 44 -49.07 0.68 46.70
CA LEU A 44 -48.87 0.44 48.14
C LEU A 44 -48.26 1.64 48.86
N ARG A 45 -47.30 2.35 48.25
CA ARG A 45 -46.76 3.61 48.82
C ARG A 45 -47.82 4.71 48.89
N GLU A 46 -48.63 4.87 47.85
CA GLU A 46 -49.76 5.82 47.85
C GLU A 46 -50.74 5.52 49.00
N ILE A 47 -51.13 4.25 49.17
CA ILE A 47 -52.02 3.80 50.25
C ILE A 47 -51.39 4.04 51.64
N GLU A 48 -50.08 3.80 51.80
CA GLU A 48 -49.38 4.04 53.06
C GLU A 48 -49.42 5.54 53.45
N HIS A 49 -49.25 6.43 52.47
CA HIS A 49 -49.42 7.87 52.68
C HIS A 49 -50.87 8.24 53.03
N LEU A 50 -51.87 7.64 52.36
CA LEU A 50 -53.28 7.87 52.68
C LEU A 50 -53.65 7.40 54.09
N LYS A 51 -53.10 6.27 54.55
CA LYS A 51 -53.31 5.78 55.92
C LYS A 51 -52.84 6.76 56.99
N LYS A 52 -51.73 7.48 56.72
CA LYS A 52 -51.12 8.47 57.62
C LYS A 52 -51.90 9.79 57.69
N LYS A 53 -52.88 10.04 56.80
CA LYS A 53 -53.74 11.24 56.87
C LYS A 53 -54.73 11.15 58.04
N LYS A 54 -54.94 12.27 58.75
CA LYS A 54 -55.84 12.37 59.92
C LYS A 54 -57.33 12.38 59.55
N ILE A 55 -57.68 13.02 58.43
CA ILE A 55 -59.04 13.06 57.87
C ILE A 55 -58.95 12.49 56.47
N LYS A 56 -59.84 11.56 56.14
CA LYS A 56 -59.85 10.83 54.86
C LYS A 56 -61.19 11.03 54.18
N THR A 57 -61.17 11.18 52.86
CA THR A 57 -62.42 11.15 52.09
C THR A 57 -62.88 9.71 51.87
N LEU A 58 -64.16 9.52 51.56
CA LEU A 58 -64.73 8.19 51.28
C LEU A 58 -63.93 7.44 50.19
N ASP A 59 -63.50 8.15 49.14
CA ASP A 59 -62.69 7.60 48.06
C ASP A 59 -61.30 7.16 48.52
N GLU A 60 -60.68 7.88 49.46
CA GLU A 60 -59.40 7.50 50.04
C GLU A 60 -59.52 6.25 50.92
N GLU A 61 -60.62 6.10 51.65
CA GLU A 61 -60.89 4.89 52.44
C GLU A 61 -61.11 3.66 51.55
N LEU A 62 -61.80 3.82 50.42
CA LEU A 62 -61.97 2.75 49.43
C LEU A 62 -60.62 2.31 48.83
N LYS A 63 -59.73 3.25 48.52
CA LYS A 63 -58.36 2.93 48.06
C LYS A 63 -57.55 2.20 49.12
N ILE A 64 -57.70 2.57 50.40
CA ILE A 64 -57.02 1.87 51.51
C ILE A 64 -57.53 0.43 51.64
N LYS A 65 -58.83 0.18 51.42
CA LYS A 65 -59.40 -1.19 51.48
C LYS A 65 -58.82 -2.13 50.40
N GLN A 66 -58.40 -1.58 49.26
CA GLN A 66 -57.76 -2.36 48.17
C GLN A 66 -56.30 -2.76 48.45
N GLU A 67 -55.73 -2.40 49.60
CA GLU A 67 -54.32 -2.69 49.93
C GLU A 67 -53.96 -4.18 49.80
N SER A 68 -54.85 -5.08 50.20
CA SER A 68 -54.61 -6.53 50.15
C SER A 68 -54.39 -7.02 48.71
N GLU A 69 -55.21 -6.53 47.78
CA GLU A 69 -55.13 -6.86 46.35
C GLU A 69 -53.78 -6.41 45.77
N TRP A 70 -53.37 -5.18 46.09
CA TRP A 70 -52.07 -4.66 45.65
C TRP A 70 -50.89 -5.37 46.30
N LYS A 71 -51.03 -5.87 47.54
CA LYS A 71 -50.00 -6.69 48.19
C LYS A 71 -49.79 -8.01 47.45
N MET A 72 -50.87 -8.71 47.11
CA MET A 72 -50.78 -9.98 46.36
C MET A 72 -50.10 -9.80 45.01
N ILE A 73 -50.35 -8.69 44.32
CA ILE A 73 -49.72 -8.38 43.02
C ILE A 73 -48.24 -7.95 43.18
N ALA A 74 -47.90 -7.27 44.28
CA ALA A 74 -46.55 -6.76 44.53
C ALA A 74 -45.58 -7.85 45.02
N THR A 75 -46.09 -8.88 45.68
CA THR A 75 -45.32 -10.07 46.05
C THR A 75 -45.18 -10.99 44.83
N PRO A 76 -43.96 -11.25 44.34
CA PRO A 76 -43.78 -12.27 43.32
C PRO A 76 -44.24 -13.63 43.90
N VAL A 77 -45.05 -14.35 43.12
CA VAL A 77 -45.59 -15.69 43.48
C VAL A 77 -44.46 -16.71 43.66
N ASP A 78 -43.28 -16.42 43.09
CA ASP A 78 -42.05 -17.20 43.24
C ASP A 78 -41.07 -16.53 44.22
N ALA A 79 -41.50 -16.30 45.47
CA ALA A 79 -40.56 -16.18 46.57
C ALA A 79 -40.00 -17.58 46.91
N SER A 80 -39.33 -18.18 45.94
CA SER A 80 -38.42 -19.32 46.14
C SER A 80 -37.45 -19.00 47.27
N PRO A 81 -36.99 -20.00 48.05
CA PRO A 81 -36.13 -19.76 49.20
C PRO A 81 -34.95 -18.89 48.78
N SER A 82 -34.73 -17.81 49.52
CA SER A 82 -33.61 -16.90 49.38
C SER A 82 -32.35 -17.69 49.03
N GLU A 83 -31.81 -17.49 47.82
CA GLU A 83 -30.47 -17.98 47.40
C GLU A 83 -29.54 -17.79 48.61
N THR A 84 -28.95 -18.88 49.11
CA THR A 84 -28.07 -18.76 50.27
C THR A 84 -26.82 -17.98 49.86
N ASP A 85 -26.21 -17.26 50.80
CA ASP A 85 -24.99 -16.49 50.51
C ASP A 85 -23.87 -17.38 49.93
N GLU A 86 -23.87 -18.66 50.30
CA GLU A 86 -23.00 -19.71 49.77
C GLU A 86 -23.23 -19.96 48.27
N GLU A 87 -24.47 -20.14 47.83
CA GLU A 87 -24.81 -20.33 46.40
C GLU A 87 -24.42 -19.10 45.57
N ARG A 88 -24.62 -17.90 46.12
CA ARG A 88 -24.20 -16.65 45.49
C ARG A 88 -22.68 -16.55 45.37
N PHE A 89 -21.93 -17.00 46.38
CA PHE A 89 -20.47 -17.02 46.35
C PHE A 89 -19.95 -18.02 45.31
N LEU A 90 -20.47 -19.26 45.30
CA LEU A 90 -20.16 -20.31 44.33
C LEU A 90 -20.41 -19.87 42.88
N ARG A 91 -21.52 -19.15 42.63
CA ARG A 91 -21.81 -18.61 41.29
C ARG A 91 -20.76 -17.57 40.86
N LYS A 92 -20.36 -16.67 41.77
CA LYS A 92 -19.33 -15.65 41.49
C LYS A 92 -17.96 -16.28 41.25
N GLU A 93 -17.58 -17.27 42.04
CA GLU A 93 -16.33 -18.01 41.89
C GLU A 93 -16.28 -18.72 40.54
N LYS A 94 -17.35 -19.43 40.16
CA LYS A 94 -17.46 -20.08 38.84
C LYS A 94 -17.39 -19.08 37.69
N GLN A 95 -17.97 -17.89 37.85
CA GLN A 95 -17.88 -16.82 36.86
C GLN A 95 -16.46 -16.26 36.74
N PHE A 96 -15.77 -16.11 37.87
CA PHE A 96 -14.38 -15.66 37.90
C PHE A 96 -13.46 -16.68 37.22
N GLU A 97 -13.61 -17.96 37.53
CA GLU A 97 -12.83 -19.04 36.92
C GLU A 97 -13.03 -19.12 35.40
N ARG A 98 -14.28 -18.96 34.92
CA ARG A 98 -14.57 -18.87 33.48
C ARG A 98 -13.85 -17.70 32.82
N LYS A 99 -13.89 -16.51 33.44
CA LYS A 99 -13.20 -15.32 32.93
C LYS A 99 -11.69 -15.54 32.91
N LYS A 100 -11.13 -16.13 33.96
CA LYS A 100 -9.70 -16.45 34.04
C LYS A 100 -9.27 -17.36 32.88
N GLN A 101 -9.98 -18.45 32.66
CA GLN A 101 -9.71 -19.36 31.53
C GLN A 101 -9.87 -18.68 30.17
N GLU A 102 -10.84 -17.78 30.02
CA GLU A 102 -11.00 -16.98 28.80
C GLU A 102 -9.79 -16.06 28.56
N TYR A 103 -9.31 -15.38 29.61
CA TYR A 103 -8.12 -14.54 29.53
C TYR A 103 -6.87 -15.35 29.20
N GLU A 104 -6.67 -16.52 29.81
CA GLU A 104 -5.56 -17.41 29.50
C GLU A 104 -5.58 -17.88 28.04
N ARG A 105 -6.77 -18.22 27.51
CA ARG A 105 -6.93 -18.57 26.10
C ARG A 105 -6.59 -17.39 25.17
N LYS A 106 -7.04 -16.18 25.52
CA LYS A 106 -6.73 -14.96 24.77
C LYS A 106 -5.23 -14.66 24.79
N LEU A 107 -4.59 -14.80 25.95
CA LEU A 107 -3.15 -14.60 26.11
C LEU A 107 -2.36 -15.57 25.23
N LYS A 108 -2.67 -16.87 25.31
CA LYS A 108 -2.03 -17.90 24.49
C LYS A 108 -2.25 -17.69 22.98
N ALA A 109 -3.43 -17.20 22.59
CA ALA A 109 -3.70 -16.86 21.19
C ALA A 109 -2.84 -15.67 20.73
N LYS A 110 -2.68 -14.65 21.58
CA LYS A 110 -1.83 -13.48 21.29
C LYS A 110 -0.35 -13.84 21.23
N GLU A 111 0.14 -14.69 22.13
CA GLU A 111 1.51 -15.21 22.09
C GLU A 111 1.79 -15.97 20.78
N LYS A 112 0.87 -16.84 20.36
CA LYS A 112 0.98 -17.53 19.05
C LYS A 112 1.00 -16.56 17.88
N GLN A 113 0.16 -15.52 17.92
CA GLN A 113 0.12 -14.48 16.90
C GLN A 113 1.46 -13.73 16.83
N ILE A 114 2.00 -13.32 17.98
CA ILE A 114 3.30 -12.65 18.10
C ILE A 114 4.41 -13.56 17.56
N HIS A 115 4.45 -14.83 17.96
CA HIS A 115 5.45 -15.79 17.49
C HIS A 115 5.41 -15.98 15.96
N SER A 116 4.20 -16.03 15.39
CA SER A 116 4.03 -16.10 13.93
C SER A 116 4.55 -14.86 13.22
N LEU A 117 4.31 -13.67 13.78
CA LEU A 117 4.81 -12.41 13.23
C LEU A 117 6.33 -12.33 13.29
N TYR A 118 6.95 -12.79 14.39
CA TYR A 118 8.41 -12.87 14.49
C TYR A 118 9.02 -13.76 13.41
N LYS A 119 8.46 -14.96 13.18
CA LYS A 119 8.90 -15.83 12.08
C LYS A 119 8.76 -15.16 10.72
N GLN A 120 7.62 -14.50 10.47
CA GLN A 120 7.40 -13.80 9.20
C GLN A 120 8.42 -12.68 8.98
N ASN A 121 8.76 -11.93 10.03
CA ASN A 121 9.78 -10.88 9.94
C ASN A 121 11.16 -11.46 9.69
N GLN A 122 11.54 -12.56 10.34
CA GLN A 122 12.81 -13.24 10.05
C GLN A 122 12.95 -13.64 8.57
N PHE A 123 11.90 -14.22 7.99
CA PHE A 123 11.92 -14.55 6.55
C PHE A 123 12.08 -13.31 5.66
N LYS A 124 11.44 -12.20 6.02
CA LYS A 124 11.60 -10.94 5.26
C LYS A 124 13.01 -10.38 5.40
N ASP A 125 13.61 -10.45 6.59
CA ASP A 125 14.98 -9.98 6.81
C ASP A 125 15.98 -10.80 5.97
N GLU A 126 15.81 -12.12 5.91
CA GLU A 126 16.62 -12.99 5.04
C GLU A 126 16.46 -12.65 3.55
N GLU A 127 15.23 -12.36 3.11
CA GLU A 127 14.94 -11.94 1.73
C GLU A 127 15.60 -10.60 1.39
N ILE A 128 15.54 -9.63 2.31
CA ILE A 128 16.20 -8.32 2.16
C ILE A 128 17.71 -8.50 2.03
N GLN A 129 18.35 -9.30 2.90
CA GLN A 129 19.78 -9.56 2.84
C GLN A 129 20.21 -10.24 1.52
N LEU A 130 19.35 -11.09 0.95
CA LEU A 130 19.62 -11.69 -0.35
C LEU A 130 19.54 -10.64 -1.48
N GLN A 131 18.53 -9.77 -1.44
CA GLN A 131 18.39 -8.69 -2.41
C GLN A 131 19.56 -7.69 -2.34
N GLU A 132 19.98 -7.32 -1.14
CA GLU A 132 21.14 -6.43 -0.93
C GLU A 132 22.42 -7.01 -1.55
N ARG A 133 22.69 -8.31 -1.35
CA ARG A 133 23.84 -8.99 -1.97
C ARG A 133 23.78 -8.95 -3.49
N LYS A 134 22.60 -9.18 -4.07
CA LYS A 134 22.39 -9.10 -5.52
C LYS A 134 22.63 -7.70 -6.07
N ILE A 135 22.13 -6.67 -5.39
CA ILE A 135 22.36 -5.27 -5.77
C ILE A 135 23.85 -4.92 -5.69
N GLN A 136 24.55 -5.36 -4.64
CA GLN A 136 25.98 -5.15 -4.52
C GLN A 136 26.76 -5.80 -5.67
N GLU A 137 26.40 -7.02 -6.07
CA GLU A 137 27.02 -7.70 -7.20
C GLU A 137 26.76 -6.97 -8.53
N GLN A 138 25.51 -6.56 -8.77
CA GLN A 138 25.15 -5.76 -9.95
C GLN A 138 25.93 -4.44 -10.00
N ASN A 139 26.08 -3.77 -8.86
CA ASN A 139 26.85 -2.53 -8.77
C ASN A 139 28.33 -2.77 -9.09
N LYS A 140 28.93 -3.88 -8.64
CA LYS A 140 30.31 -4.24 -9.01
C LYS A 140 30.44 -4.46 -10.51
N GLN A 141 29.50 -5.17 -11.13
CA GLN A 141 29.49 -5.38 -12.58
C GLN A 141 29.36 -4.05 -13.34
N PHE A 142 28.48 -3.17 -12.89
CA PHE A 142 28.29 -1.86 -13.50
C PHE A 142 29.56 -0.99 -13.40
N GLN A 143 30.23 -0.99 -12.25
CA GLN A 143 31.50 -0.30 -12.07
C GLN A 143 32.60 -0.85 -12.98
N ALA A 144 32.65 -2.18 -13.17
CA ALA A 144 33.60 -2.79 -14.10
C ALA A 144 33.35 -2.31 -15.55
N LEU A 145 32.09 -2.30 -15.99
CA LEU A 145 31.67 -1.78 -17.30
C LEU A 145 32.03 -0.30 -17.49
N LEU A 146 31.78 0.54 -16.47
CA LEU A 146 32.16 1.95 -16.52
C LEU A 146 33.67 2.14 -16.68
N ASN A 147 34.47 1.35 -15.96
CA ASN A 147 35.92 1.39 -16.08
C ASN A 147 36.39 0.95 -17.47
N GLU A 148 35.77 -0.07 -18.06
CA GLU A 148 36.07 -0.48 -19.44
C GLU A 148 35.71 0.61 -20.45
N PHE A 149 34.54 1.22 -20.31
CA PHE A 149 34.11 2.32 -21.16
C PHE A 149 35.08 3.51 -21.08
N GLN A 150 35.51 3.87 -19.87
CA GLN A 150 36.48 4.95 -19.67
C GLN A 150 37.83 4.64 -20.34
N LYS A 151 38.31 3.39 -20.26
CA LYS A 151 39.53 2.97 -20.96
C LYS A 151 39.39 3.09 -22.48
N ILE A 152 38.24 2.72 -23.04
CA ILE A 152 37.95 2.86 -24.47
C ILE A 152 37.88 4.34 -24.88
N SER A 153 37.25 5.18 -24.07
CA SER A 153 37.17 6.61 -24.34
C SER A 153 38.56 7.27 -24.34
N LEU A 154 39.42 6.91 -23.39
CA LEU A 154 40.78 7.45 -23.31
C LEU A 154 41.65 6.97 -24.48
N SER A 155 41.50 5.72 -24.93
CA SER A 155 42.23 5.22 -26.10
C SER A 155 41.73 5.80 -27.42
N GLN A 156 40.47 6.22 -27.52
CA GLN A 156 39.96 6.96 -28.68
C GLN A 156 40.49 8.39 -28.75
N THR A 157 40.81 9.03 -27.62
CA THR A 157 41.35 10.41 -27.61
C THR A 157 42.84 10.52 -27.98
N SER A 158 43.60 9.41 -28.00
CA SER A 158 45.04 9.44 -28.30
C SER A 158 45.41 9.23 -29.77
N CYS A 159 44.42 9.00 -30.65
CA CYS A 159 44.62 9.03 -32.10
C CYS A 159 44.12 10.38 -32.62
N SER A 160 45.05 11.28 -32.94
CA SER A 160 44.76 12.69 -33.25
C SER A 160 43.92 12.92 -34.51
N ASP A 161 43.84 11.92 -35.40
CA ASP A 161 42.97 11.93 -36.57
C ASP A 161 41.83 10.96 -36.33
N SER A 162 40.57 11.41 -36.47
CA SER A 162 39.44 10.48 -36.38
C SER A 162 39.62 9.37 -37.43
N ILE A 163 39.24 8.14 -37.10
CA ILE A 163 39.30 6.98 -38.03
C ILE A 163 38.67 7.34 -39.38
N ILE A 164 37.60 8.13 -39.35
CA ILE A 164 36.88 8.66 -40.50
C ILE A 164 37.76 9.60 -41.34
N GLU A 165 38.50 10.51 -40.72
CA GLU A 165 39.45 11.40 -41.41
C GLU A 165 40.55 10.60 -42.12
N THR A 166 41.05 9.54 -41.48
CA THR A 166 42.02 8.64 -42.09
C THR A 166 41.45 7.91 -43.32
N ILE A 167 40.20 7.45 -43.24
CA ILE A 167 39.51 6.76 -44.35
C ILE A 167 39.30 7.71 -45.52
N ILE A 168 38.79 8.92 -45.26
CA ILE A 168 38.52 9.93 -46.29
C ILE A 168 39.83 10.38 -46.96
N LYS A 169 40.89 10.60 -46.16
CA LYS A 169 42.23 10.94 -46.67
C LYS A 169 42.77 9.86 -47.60
N LYS A 170 42.72 8.60 -47.16
CA LYS A 170 43.19 7.46 -47.96
C LYS A 170 42.42 7.37 -49.28
N GLU A 171 41.09 7.51 -49.25
CA GLU A 171 40.28 7.52 -50.46
C GLU A 171 40.69 8.64 -51.43
N PHE A 172 40.95 9.84 -50.91
CA PHE A 172 41.39 10.97 -51.73
C PHE A 172 42.77 10.72 -52.36
N ASP A 173 43.73 10.24 -51.57
CA ASP A 173 45.09 9.94 -52.04
C ASP A 173 45.10 8.79 -53.06
N ASP A 174 44.30 7.74 -52.84
CA ASP A 174 44.17 6.60 -53.76
C ASP A 174 43.55 7.04 -55.10
N ASN A 175 42.56 7.94 -55.08
CA ASN A 175 42.01 8.52 -56.31
C ASN A 175 43.04 9.40 -57.04
N CYS A 176 43.86 10.17 -56.31
CA CYS A 176 44.95 10.95 -56.89
C CYS A 176 45.99 10.06 -57.59
N LYS A 177 46.34 8.91 -56.99
CA LYS A 177 47.28 7.95 -57.58
C LYS A 177 46.69 7.21 -58.78
N SER A 178 45.41 6.86 -58.72
CA SER A 178 44.74 6.05 -59.75
C SER A 178 44.38 6.85 -61.00
N CYS A 179 44.22 8.17 -60.90
CA CYS A 179 43.86 9.05 -62.02
C CYS A 179 44.86 10.20 -62.18
N PRO A 180 46.13 9.94 -62.56
CA PRO A 180 47.18 10.98 -62.62
C PRO A 180 46.90 12.08 -63.66
N GLN A 181 46.01 11.83 -64.61
CA GLN A 181 45.58 12.79 -65.63
C GLN A 181 44.54 13.81 -65.10
N GLN A 182 43.90 13.55 -63.96
CA GLN A 182 42.92 14.45 -63.37
C GLN A 182 43.58 15.40 -62.38
N SER A 183 43.19 16.67 -62.42
CA SER A 183 43.64 17.64 -61.41
C SER A 183 43.13 17.24 -60.03
N ARG A 184 43.92 17.52 -58.99
CA ARG A 184 43.52 17.29 -57.58
C ARG A 184 42.19 17.95 -57.26
N ASP A 185 41.90 19.10 -57.88
CA ASP A 185 40.61 19.80 -57.77
C ASP A 185 39.43 18.97 -58.28
N THR A 186 39.61 18.31 -59.42
CA THR A 186 38.57 17.46 -60.00
C THR A 186 38.28 16.26 -59.10
N ILE A 187 39.33 15.68 -58.51
CA ILE A 187 39.23 14.57 -57.57
C ILE A 187 38.56 15.02 -56.26
N TRP A 188 38.93 16.19 -55.75
CA TRP A 188 38.31 16.77 -54.56
C TRP A 188 36.81 17.05 -54.78
N ARG A 189 36.42 17.58 -55.95
CA ARG A 189 34.98 17.77 -56.28
C ARG A 189 34.21 16.45 -56.29
N LYS A 190 34.82 15.35 -56.76
CA LYS A 190 34.21 14.01 -56.69
C LYS A 190 34.04 13.54 -55.25
N LEU A 191 35.06 13.75 -54.41
CA LEU A 191 35.00 13.47 -52.98
C LEU A 191 33.88 14.27 -52.30
N MET A 192 33.79 15.58 -52.56
CA MET A 192 32.74 16.45 -52.04
C MET A 192 31.36 16.02 -52.51
N ASN A 193 31.23 15.58 -53.76
CA ASN A 193 29.97 15.04 -54.27
C ASN A 193 29.58 13.72 -53.62
N LYS A 194 30.53 12.94 -53.09
CA LYS A 194 30.26 11.70 -52.35
C LYS A 194 29.85 11.98 -50.90
N TYR A 195 30.55 12.90 -50.25
CA TYR A 195 30.34 13.26 -48.84
C TYR A 195 29.45 14.51 -48.64
N HIS A 196 28.69 14.92 -49.67
CA HIS A 196 27.80 16.07 -49.57
C HIS A 196 26.66 15.78 -48.57
N PRO A 197 26.36 16.68 -47.62
CA PRO A 197 25.41 16.40 -46.55
C PRO A 197 24.03 16.00 -47.06
N ASP A 198 23.54 16.60 -48.16
CA ASP A 198 22.25 16.21 -48.76
C ASP A 198 22.16 14.75 -49.23
N LYS A 199 23.30 14.13 -49.58
CA LYS A 199 23.34 12.74 -50.05
C LYS A 199 23.48 11.76 -48.90
N ILE A 200 24.32 12.08 -47.92
CA ILE A 200 24.64 11.16 -46.82
C ILE A 200 23.72 11.33 -45.60
N SER A 201 23.10 12.50 -45.40
CA SER A 201 22.18 12.76 -44.28
C SER A 201 21.01 11.78 -44.22
N LYS A 202 20.54 11.28 -45.37
CA LYS A 202 19.52 10.23 -45.46
C LYS A 202 19.94 8.90 -44.83
N HIS A 203 21.25 8.66 -44.72
CA HIS A 203 21.82 7.39 -44.25
C HIS A 203 22.41 7.48 -42.84
N VAL A 204 23.06 8.60 -42.50
CA VAL A 204 23.79 8.76 -41.22
C VAL A 204 23.22 9.86 -40.32
N GLY A 205 22.19 10.59 -40.75
CA GLY A 205 21.66 11.76 -40.05
C GLY A 205 22.42 13.05 -40.38
N SER A 206 21.79 14.19 -40.10
CA SER A 206 22.30 15.52 -40.47
C SER A 206 23.59 15.90 -39.75
N GLU A 207 23.72 15.55 -38.47
CA GLU A 207 24.88 15.90 -37.64
C GLU A 207 26.15 15.20 -38.14
N ILE A 208 26.10 13.87 -38.30
CA ILE A 208 27.22 13.08 -38.81
C ILE A 208 27.55 13.47 -40.25
N ALA A 209 26.53 13.72 -41.07
CA ALA A 209 26.71 14.19 -42.45
C ALA A 209 27.48 15.52 -42.53
N ASN A 210 27.19 16.46 -41.64
CA ASN A 210 27.89 17.74 -41.58
C ASN A 210 29.35 17.57 -41.14
N GLU A 211 29.63 16.70 -40.17
CA GLU A 211 31.01 16.41 -39.74
C GLU A 211 31.83 15.74 -40.85
N LEU A 212 31.25 14.78 -41.58
CA LEU A 212 31.90 14.15 -42.73
C LEU A 212 32.26 15.16 -43.83
N CYS A 213 31.35 16.09 -44.10
CA CYS A 213 31.58 17.18 -45.06
C CYS A 213 32.72 18.10 -44.59
N LYS A 214 32.74 18.50 -43.31
CA LYS A 214 33.82 19.32 -42.73
C LYS A 214 35.18 18.64 -42.88
N ILE A 215 35.26 17.35 -42.62
CA ILE A 215 36.48 16.56 -42.80
C ILE A 215 36.90 16.55 -44.28
N ALA A 216 35.97 16.29 -45.21
CA ALA A 216 36.26 16.29 -46.64
C ALA A 216 36.73 17.66 -47.17
N ILE A 217 36.23 18.76 -46.61
CA ILE A 217 36.64 20.13 -46.95
C ILE A 217 38.12 20.39 -46.60
N LYS A 218 38.66 19.79 -45.52
CA LYS A 218 40.07 19.95 -45.13
C LYS A 218 41.05 19.54 -46.24
N PHE A 219 40.63 18.65 -47.14
CA PHE A 219 41.46 18.15 -48.24
C PHE A 219 41.37 19.00 -49.52
N LYS A 220 40.72 20.17 -49.48
CA LYS A 220 40.65 21.08 -50.61
C LYS A 220 42.08 21.47 -51.05
N PRO A 221 42.46 21.29 -52.32
CA PRO A 221 43.75 21.72 -52.80
C PRO A 221 43.89 23.23 -52.63
N LEU A 222 45.04 23.67 -52.12
CA LEU A 222 45.40 25.08 -52.17
C LEU A 222 45.61 25.44 -53.64
N SER A 223 44.88 26.43 -54.13
CA SER A 223 45.03 26.94 -55.49
C SER A 223 46.45 27.47 -55.66
N SER A 224 47.29 26.69 -56.36
CA SER A 224 48.63 27.03 -56.81
C SER A 224 48.60 27.74 -58.15
#